data_AF-A0A9E5P9M4-F1
#
_entry.id   AF-A0A9E5P9M4-F1
#
_cell.length_a   1.000
_cell.length_b   1.000
_cell.length_c   1.000
_cell.angle_alpha   90.00
_cell.angle_beta   90.00
_cell.angle_gamma   90.00
#
_symmetry.space_group_name_H-M   'P 1'
#
loop_
_entity.id
_entity.type
_entity.pdbx_description
1 polymer ?
#
loop_
_entity_poly.entity_id
_entity_poly.type
_entity_poly.pdbx_seq_one_letter_code
_entity_poly.pdbx_strand_id
1 'polypeptide(L)'
;CDLEQHRIGQFAARAYENMVGVAMANYPPPKANGHSVAFDAVAFASEGGSQDTLLVEAGPHEGVYLATFDLGGVRSYRERQPWGNAYRKPGRYGLLTSARVD
;
A
#
# COMPACT_ATOMS: atom_id res chain seq x y z
N CYS A 1 6.31 -4.89 -15.66
CA CYS A 1 5.62 -6.13 -15.23
C CYS A 1 4.15 -5.94 -15.55
N ASP A 2 3.43 -6.94 -16.06
CA ASP A 2 2.01 -6.76 -16.34
C ASP A 2 1.20 -6.77 -15.04
N LEU A 3 0.65 -5.63 -14.67
CA LEU A 3 -0.10 -5.46 -13.43
C LEU A 3 -1.56 -5.81 -13.68
N GLU A 4 -1.87 -7.09 -13.57
CA GLU A 4 -3.25 -7.56 -13.47
C GLU A 4 -3.77 -7.39 -12.02
N GLN A 5 -5.07 -7.63 -11.82
CA GLN A 5 -5.78 -7.33 -10.58
C GLN A 5 -5.13 -7.91 -9.31
N HIS A 6 -4.54 -9.11 -9.34
CA HIS A 6 -3.89 -9.72 -8.19
C HIS A 6 -2.60 -8.98 -7.82
N ARG A 7 -1.78 -8.59 -8.81
CA ARG A 7 -0.59 -7.73 -8.59
C ARG A 7 -0.99 -6.35 -8.08
N ILE A 8 -2.02 -5.72 -8.64
CA ILE A 8 -2.55 -4.45 -8.13
C ILE A 8 -3.03 -4.60 -6.68
N GLY A 9 -3.77 -5.67 -6.40
CA GLY A 9 -4.27 -6.02 -5.06
C GLY A 9 -3.16 -6.22 -4.03
N GLN A 10 -1.96 -6.64 -4.43
CA GLN A 10 -0.82 -6.68 -3.52
C GLN A 10 -0.41 -5.29 -3.02
N PHE A 11 -0.42 -4.26 -3.88
CA PHE A 11 -0.10 -2.89 -3.45
C PHE A 11 -1.15 -2.35 -2.49
N ALA A 12 -2.44 -2.60 -2.76
CA ALA A 12 -3.53 -2.26 -1.84
C ALA A 12 -3.35 -2.96 -0.48
N ALA A 13 -3.03 -4.25 -0.49
CA ALA A 13 -2.79 -5.02 0.73
C ALA A 13 -1.59 -4.47 1.53
N ARG A 14 -0.49 -4.11 0.86
CA ARG A 14 0.69 -3.52 1.51
C ARG A 14 0.41 -2.14 2.10
N ALA A 15 -0.38 -1.32 1.43
CA ALA A 15 -0.79 -0.01 1.93
C ALA A 15 -1.60 -0.16 3.23
N TYR A 16 -2.60 -1.06 3.20
CA TYR A 16 -3.48 -1.36 4.32
C TYR A 16 -2.74 -1.96 5.53
N GLU A 17 -2.06 -3.11 5.34
CA GLU A 17 -1.50 -3.87 6.48
C GLU A 17 -0.38 -3.13 7.21
N ASN A 18 0.31 -2.21 6.52
CA ASN A 18 1.41 -1.43 7.08
C ASN A 18 0.99 0.00 7.44
N MET A 19 -0.24 0.40 7.07
CA MET A 19 -0.77 1.75 7.22
C MET A 19 0.19 2.80 6.65
N VAL A 20 0.56 2.63 5.38
CA VAL A 20 1.44 3.52 4.63
C VAL A 20 0.83 3.84 3.26
N GLY A 21 1.07 5.06 2.77
CA GLY A 21 0.77 5.37 1.37
C GLY A 21 1.71 4.58 0.46
N VAL A 22 1.18 3.96 -0.58
CA VAL A 22 1.94 3.22 -1.59
C VAL A 22 1.76 3.92 -2.92
N ALA A 23 2.87 4.26 -3.59
CA ALA A 23 2.88 4.75 -4.96
C ALA A 23 3.88 3.91 -5.75
N MET A 24 3.42 3.35 -6.87
CA MET A 24 4.25 2.49 -7.72
C MET A 24 4.06 2.89 -9.17
N ALA A 25 5.18 3.22 -9.82
CA ALA A 25 5.23 3.53 -11.23
C ALA A 25 5.61 2.28 -12.04
N ASN A 26 4.88 2.05 -13.14
CA ASN A 26 5.14 0.96 -14.07
C ASN A 26 5.27 1.48 -15.50
N TYR A 27 6.01 0.73 -16.32
CA TYR A 27 6.24 1.11 -17.71
C TYR A 27 4.97 0.86 -18.57
N PRO A 28 4.65 1.73 -19.53
CA PRO A 28 3.60 1.47 -20.52
C PRO A 28 4.05 0.42 -21.57
N PRO A 29 3.16 -0.01 -22.48
CA PRO A 29 3.53 -0.82 -23.64
C PRO A 29 4.61 -0.14 -24.49
N PRO A 30 5.50 -0.92 -25.14
CA PRO A 30 5.52 -2.38 -25.20
C PRO A 30 6.27 -3.07 -24.04
N LYS A 31 6.83 -2.32 -23.07
CA LYS A 31 7.68 -2.88 -22.02
C LYS A 31 6.90 -3.58 -20.90
N ALA A 32 5.71 -3.08 -20.61
CA ALA A 32 4.72 -3.67 -19.71
C ALA A 32 3.33 -3.13 -20.07
N ASN A 33 2.34 -3.21 -19.17
CA ASN A 33 0.97 -2.80 -19.45
C ASN A 33 0.56 -1.42 -18.89
N GLY A 34 1.47 -0.64 -18.31
CA GLY A 34 1.10 0.61 -17.60
C GLY A 34 0.53 0.31 -16.21
N HIS A 35 -0.62 0.88 -15.85
CA HIS A 35 -1.23 0.68 -14.52
C HIS A 35 -0.32 1.08 -13.35
N SER A 36 0.35 2.23 -13.45
CA SER A 36 0.91 2.87 -12.26
C SER A 36 -0.20 3.14 -11.25
N VAL A 37 0.02 2.85 -9.98
CA VAL A 37 -1.01 2.92 -8.93
C VAL A 37 -0.56 3.71 -7.72
N ALA A 38 -1.53 4.33 -7.05
CA ALA A 38 -1.37 4.93 -5.73
C ALA A 38 -2.52 4.51 -4.80
N PHE A 39 -2.18 4.04 -3.60
CA PHE A 39 -3.11 3.63 -2.56
C PHE A 39 -2.83 4.37 -1.25
N ASP A 40 -3.87 4.93 -0.62
CA ASP A 40 -3.81 5.53 0.72
C ASP A 40 -3.66 4.47 1.82
N ALA A 41 -3.09 4.88 2.95
CA ALA A 41 -3.02 4.09 4.18
C ALA A 41 -4.36 4.02 4.92
N VAL A 42 -5.21 5.04 4.76
CA VAL A 42 -6.43 5.19 5.58
C VAL A 42 -7.55 4.36 4.95
N ALA A 43 -7.81 3.17 5.49
CA ALA A 43 -8.89 2.29 5.00
C ALA A 43 -10.23 2.50 5.72
N PHE A 44 -10.24 3.24 6.85
CA PHE A 44 -11.45 3.51 7.61
C PHE A 44 -11.58 4.99 7.93
N ALA A 45 -12.75 5.57 7.65
CA ALA A 45 -13.04 6.97 7.95
C ALA A 45 -13.08 7.21 9.47
N SER A 46 -12.83 8.45 9.91
CA SER A 46 -12.90 8.83 11.33
C SER A 46 -14.30 8.65 11.93
N GLU A 47 -15.34 8.76 11.10
CA GLU A 47 -16.74 8.59 11.49
C GLU A 47 -17.17 7.10 11.50
N GLY A 48 -16.25 6.19 11.16
CA GLY A 48 -16.51 4.77 10.98
C GLY A 48 -16.80 4.40 9.53
N GLY A 49 -16.72 3.11 9.23
CA GLY A 49 -16.95 2.57 7.89
C GLY A 49 -15.68 2.41 7.06
N SER A 50 -15.73 1.48 6.10
CA SER A 50 -14.67 1.24 5.12
C SER A 50 -14.69 2.33 4.05
N GLN A 51 -13.51 2.74 3.60
CA GLN A 51 -13.36 3.59 2.43
C GLN A 51 -12.44 2.94 1.40
N ASP A 52 -12.62 3.31 0.13
CA ASP A 52 -11.68 2.91 -0.91
C ASP A 52 -10.35 3.64 -0.67
N THR A 53 -9.26 2.89 -0.80
CA THR A 53 -7.90 3.41 -0.64
C THR A 53 -7.28 3.77 -1.98
N LEU A 54 -7.89 3.39 -3.12
CA LEU A 54 -7.37 3.73 -4.43
C LEU A 54 -7.42 5.25 -4.66
N LEU A 55 -6.25 5.86 -4.79
CA LEU A 55 -6.12 7.28 -5.14
C LEU A 55 -6.00 7.46 -6.65
N VAL A 56 -5.20 6.61 -7.29
CA VAL A 56 -4.93 6.64 -8.73
C VAL A 56 -4.67 5.23 -9.24
N GLU A 57 -5.31 4.89 -10.35
CA GLU A 57 -4.86 3.84 -11.26
C GLU A 57 -4.71 4.46 -12.65
N ALA A 58 -3.47 4.54 -13.14
CA ALA A 58 -3.18 5.04 -14.47
C ALA A 58 -3.61 4.03 -15.54
N GLY A 59 -3.87 4.53 -16.75
CA GLY A 59 -4.12 3.68 -17.91
C GLY A 59 -2.85 3.03 -18.47
N PRO A 60 -2.93 2.43 -19.67
CA PRO A 60 -1.79 1.80 -20.32
C PRO A 60 -0.80 2.81 -20.92
N HIS A 61 -1.15 4.09 -21.02
CA HIS A 61 -0.36 5.08 -21.75
C HIS A 61 0.64 5.82 -20.84
N GLU A 62 1.73 6.31 -21.43
CA GLU A 62 2.68 7.17 -20.74
C GLU A 62 2.01 8.49 -20.30
N GLY A 63 2.32 8.94 -19.10
CA GLY A 63 1.78 10.19 -18.58
C GLY A 63 2.25 10.50 -17.16
N VAL A 64 1.93 11.71 -16.72
CA VAL A 64 2.15 12.17 -15.35
C VAL A 64 0.80 12.18 -14.63
N TYR A 65 0.71 11.40 -13.56
CA TYR A 65 -0.51 11.25 -12.76
C TYR A 65 -0.22 11.74 -11.34
N LEU A 66 -1.14 12.52 -10.79
CA LEU A 66 -0.98 13.12 -9.46
C LEU A 66 -1.80 12.34 -8.43
N ALA A 67 -1.17 11.98 -7.33
CA ALA A 67 -1.82 11.42 -6.15
C ALA A 67 -1.45 12.25 -4.92
N THR A 68 -2.44 12.55 -4.09
CA THR A 68 -2.25 13.36 -2.88
C THR A 68 -2.34 12.47 -1.66
N PHE A 69 -1.33 12.52 -0.80
CA PHE A 69 -1.32 11.82 0.49
C PHE A 69 -1.44 12.83 1.62
N ASP A 70 -2.51 12.74 2.42
CA ASP A 70 -2.63 13.53 3.65
C ASP A 70 -1.78 12.90 4.76
N LEU A 71 -0.54 13.36 4.89
CA LEU A 71 0.39 12.85 5.91
C LEU A 71 -0.12 13.11 7.34
N GLY A 72 -0.91 14.16 7.58
CA GLY A 72 -1.52 14.44 8.88
C GLY A 72 -2.57 13.39 9.23
N GLY A 73 -3.45 13.09 8.28
CA GLY A 73 -4.44 12.01 8.35
C GLY A 73 -3.80 10.64 8.55
N VAL A 74 -2.76 10.30 7.76
CA VAL A 74 -2.04 9.02 7.88
C VAL A 74 -1.41 8.86 9.26
N ARG A 75 -0.76 9.89 9.82
CA ARG A 75 -0.18 9.85 11.17
C ARG A 75 -1.26 9.63 12.23
N SER A 76 -2.34 10.41 12.16
CA SER A 76 -3.47 10.31 13.08
C SER A 76 -4.17 8.94 13.01
N TYR A 77 -4.22 8.33 11.82
CA TYR A 77 -4.74 6.97 11.62
C TYR A 77 -3.83 5.93 12.29
N ARG A 78 -2.51 5.98 12.06
CA ARG A 78 -1.53 5.05 12.65
C ARG A 78 -1.52 5.05 14.18
N GLU A 79 -1.81 6.19 14.81
CA GLU A 79 -1.89 6.32 16.27
C GLU A 79 -3.09 5.59 16.88
N ARG A 80 -4.16 5.37 16.10
CA ARG A 80 -5.42 4.80 16.60
C ARG A 80 -5.66 3.36 16.17
N GLN A 81 -4.92 2.87 15.19
CA GLN A 81 -5.19 1.58 14.56
C GLN A 81 -4.23 0.46 15.02
N PRO A 82 -4.71 -0.80 15.06
CA PRO A 82 -3.96 -1.90 15.67
C PRO A 82 -2.92 -2.57 14.75
N TRP A 83 -2.95 -2.34 13.43
CA TRP A 83 -2.12 -3.08 12.45
C TRP A 83 -0.61 -2.78 12.51
N GLY A 84 -0.22 -1.79 13.32
CA GLY A 84 1.17 -1.49 13.63
C GLY A 84 1.78 -2.52 14.59
N ASN A 85 2.21 -2.08 15.77
CA ASN A 85 2.87 -2.92 16.76
C ASN A 85 1.96 -3.31 17.95
N ALA A 86 0.65 -3.09 17.87
CA ALA A 86 -0.25 -3.32 19.01
C ALA A 86 -0.37 -4.80 19.38
N TYR A 87 -0.37 -5.70 18.38
CA TYR A 87 -0.61 -7.14 18.58
C TYR A 87 0.47 -8.05 17.99
N ARG A 88 1.50 -7.49 17.36
CA ARG A 88 2.64 -8.29 16.87
C ARG A 88 3.34 -8.92 18.07
N LYS A 89 3.85 -10.15 17.91
CA LYS A 89 4.62 -10.84 18.94
C LYS A 89 6.06 -11.10 18.46
N PRO A 90 6.91 -10.06 18.29
CA PRO A 90 8.25 -10.20 17.71
C PRO A 90 9.09 -11.35 18.29
N GLY A 91 9.04 -11.54 19.62
CA GLY A 91 9.75 -12.62 20.31
C GLY A 91 9.34 -14.05 19.92
N ARG A 92 8.26 -14.24 19.16
CA ARG A 92 7.82 -15.55 18.66
C ARG A 92 8.36 -15.88 17.26
N TYR A 93 8.95 -14.92 16.55
CA TYR A 93 9.35 -15.09 15.15
C TYR A 93 10.86 -15.25 14.94
N GLY A 94 11.63 -15.48 16.00
CA GLY A 94 13.10 -15.45 15.95
C GLY A 94 13.73 -16.36 14.89
N LEU A 95 13.14 -17.53 14.62
CA LEU A 95 13.63 -18.43 13.56
C LEU A 95 13.40 -17.84 12.15
N LEU A 96 12.28 -17.15 11.93
CA LEU A 96 11.93 -16.55 10.62
C LEU A 96 12.69 -15.24 10.37
N THR A 97 13.12 -14.55 11.42
CA THR A 97 13.81 -13.26 11.34
C THR A 97 15.31 -13.37 11.64
N SER A 98 15.86 -14.60 11.72
CA SER A 98 17.28 -14.82 11.95
C SER A 98 18.09 -14.37 10.73
N ALA A 99 19.13 -13.57 10.98
CA ALA A 99 20.10 -13.18 9.96
C ALA A 99 21.20 -14.24 9.75
N ARG A 100 21.23 -15.32 10.54
CA ARG A 100 22.18 -16.42 10.37
C ARG A 100 21.80 -17.22 9.12
N VAL A 101 22.78 -17.47 8.26
CA VAL A 101 22.70 -18.35 7.09
C VAL A 101 23.68 -19.49 7.37
N ASP A 102 23.20 -20.73 7.35
CA ASP A 102 24.02 -21.94 7.50
C ASP A 102 24.52 -22.44 6.13
#